data_AF-A0A1D9BF86-F1
#
_entry.id   AF-A0A1D9BF86-F1
#
_cell.length_a   1.000
_cell.length_b   1.000
_cell.length_c   1.000
_cell.angle_alpha   90.00
_cell.angle_beta   90.00
_cell.angle_gamma   90.00
#
_symmetry.space_group_name_H-M   'P 1'
#
loop_
_entity.id
_entity.type
_entity.pdbx_description
1 polymer ?
#
loop_
_entity_poly.entity_id
_entity_poly.type
_entity_poly.pdbx_seq_one_letter_code
_entity_poly.pdbx_strand_id
1 'polypeptide(L)'
;MTPLLRHFVPAALAAVLLAGCGGGGSTEFIGGGGTTPAPTPTPLPQEPFSVDCAGAFCGADNANRYTGSGVGAWRYRNVGSGPAEVQVRIDNVSGKTATLVYSNESTSDIALPAVTLNNATLQNGSREAGPPAREHRTPPQVEAFNAGGFARLLGQASSAPGVLASRTNEFTVGATRSWINQDDNGGTSQRATTLRRQLSATGGRQVNVWVETSEYGPDKVSDAIIDTLATTFASGNGAIYPLVTGVAGEPWGTVPAASAASLIGPDQAIDLVVVNQNANGRAYGVVAYFYSGNNFVRASNASSNEALAIFTDSETLYLDGSRGLTFAKSTLAHELTHMINFYQRAVQIGSGFAYATWLEEMTAIMMEDLVSTQVTPGYNSVRDDRFPAWLAGAEYNCPLTVWQTTTSCFGYDISGSFGAFLLRQHGVGFYKTLLRDKASTDSVAVLDDAIRQSGGAGMNVAFQRWGTGIALLPAAASPAGFGYPARSEAGFSLVAISGPDYVGKRRLPTALPATLYGYGHFPFVRLNLPVSFNERFVVPAHTTLSVIVQ
;
A
#
# COMPACT_ATOMS: atom_id res chain seq x y z
N MET A 1 0.32 -50.35 -58.65
CA MET A 1 -0.73 -49.33 -58.44
C MET A 1 -0.07 -48.11 -57.81
N THR A 2 -0.32 -46.95 -58.41
CA THR A 2 0.24 -45.59 -58.26
C THR A 2 0.66 -45.10 -56.86
N PRO A 3 1.76 -44.31 -56.74
CA PRO A 3 2.04 -43.46 -55.59
C PRO A 3 1.51 -42.03 -55.81
N LEU A 4 1.16 -41.32 -54.73
CA LEU A 4 0.74 -39.91 -54.75
C LEU A 4 1.77 -39.02 -54.03
N LEU A 5 1.98 -37.85 -54.64
CA LEU A 5 3.03 -36.86 -54.42
C LEU A 5 2.96 -36.14 -53.06
N ARG A 6 4.16 -35.80 -52.55
CA ARG A 6 4.43 -34.80 -51.51
C ARG A 6 4.26 -33.38 -52.06
N HIS A 7 3.76 -32.44 -51.26
CA HIS A 7 3.99 -30.99 -51.42
C HIS A 7 4.49 -30.43 -50.09
N PHE A 8 5.67 -29.78 -50.16
CA PHE A 8 6.29 -28.97 -49.12
C PHE A 8 5.93 -27.50 -49.40
N VAL A 9 5.64 -26.71 -48.35
CA VAL A 9 5.62 -25.25 -48.39
C VAL A 9 6.50 -24.74 -47.24
N PRO A 10 7.54 -23.91 -47.49
CA PRO A 10 8.30 -23.26 -46.44
C PRO A 10 7.78 -21.83 -46.19
N ALA A 11 7.66 -21.44 -44.92
CA ALA A 11 7.45 -20.05 -44.51
C ALA A 11 8.81 -19.42 -44.17
N ALA A 12 9.11 -18.29 -44.82
CA ALA A 12 10.38 -17.59 -44.76
C ALA A 12 10.52 -16.72 -43.51
N LEU A 13 11.73 -16.78 -42.93
CA LEU A 13 12.30 -15.82 -41.99
C LEU A 13 12.58 -14.48 -42.71
N ALA A 14 12.28 -13.35 -42.07
CA ALA A 14 12.84 -12.06 -42.44
C ALA A 14 13.28 -11.30 -41.19
N ALA A 15 14.60 -11.20 -41.02
CA ALA A 15 15.29 -10.25 -40.15
C ALA A 15 15.70 -9.04 -40.99
N VAL A 16 15.54 -7.82 -40.49
CA VAL A 16 16.25 -6.64 -41.03
C VAL A 16 16.69 -5.72 -39.89
N LEU A 17 17.91 -5.24 -40.07
CA LEU A 17 18.82 -4.49 -39.20
C LEU A 17 18.53 -2.98 -39.13
N LEU A 18 19.14 -2.35 -38.10
CA LEU A 18 19.32 -0.91 -37.91
C LEU A 18 20.35 -0.29 -38.87
N ALA A 19 20.09 0.96 -39.30
CA ALA A 19 21.00 2.11 -39.56
C ALA A 19 20.12 3.22 -40.21
N GLY A 20 20.24 4.53 -40.02
CA GLY A 20 21.35 5.40 -39.63
C GLY A 20 21.59 6.46 -40.73
N CYS A 21 21.50 7.76 -40.37
CA CYS A 21 21.97 8.98 -41.06
C CYS A 21 21.31 9.50 -42.37
N GLY A 22 20.84 10.76 -42.31
CA GLY A 22 21.52 11.94 -42.89
C GLY A 22 21.27 12.36 -44.36
N GLY A 23 20.99 13.68 -44.55
CA GLY A 23 21.16 14.47 -45.79
C GLY A 23 20.00 14.32 -46.80
N GLY A 24 19.36 15.36 -47.36
CA GLY A 24 19.85 16.65 -47.87
C GLY A 24 19.56 16.68 -49.37
N GLY A 25 18.65 17.55 -49.84
CA GLY A 25 18.33 17.65 -51.27
C GLY A 25 17.15 18.55 -51.58
N SER A 26 17.46 19.78 -51.97
CA SER A 26 16.57 20.80 -52.52
C SER A 26 16.11 20.46 -53.94
N THR A 27 14.83 20.65 -54.25
CA THR A 27 14.38 21.11 -55.57
C THR A 27 13.20 22.06 -55.42
N GLU A 28 13.34 23.22 -56.05
CA GLU A 28 12.32 24.23 -56.23
C GLU A 28 11.13 23.69 -57.04
N PHE A 29 9.91 23.98 -56.60
CA PHE A 29 8.77 24.16 -57.48
C PHE A 29 7.96 25.36 -57.01
N ILE A 30 7.92 26.38 -57.87
CA ILE A 30 7.03 27.53 -57.78
C ILE A 30 5.64 27.07 -58.24
N GLY A 31 4.65 27.19 -57.37
CA GLY A 31 3.24 26.94 -57.69
C GLY A 31 2.34 27.48 -56.58
N GLY A 32 1.66 28.60 -56.87
CA GLY A 32 0.75 29.25 -55.93
C GLY A 32 -0.49 28.41 -55.60
N GLY A 33 -0.89 28.43 -54.33
CA GLY A 33 -2.13 27.86 -53.81
C GLY A 33 -2.37 28.39 -52.41
N GLY A 34 -3.56 28.95 -52.17
CA GLY A 34 -3.90 29.76 -51.00
C GLY A 34 -3.63 29.10 -49.64
N THR A 35 -3.20 29.92 -48.68
CA THR A 35 -3.05 29.56 -47.27
C THR A 35 -4.43 29.37 -46.64
N THR A 36 -4.94 28.14 -46.64
CA THR A 36 -5.91 27.72 -45.63
C THR A 36 -5.19 27.67 -44.28
N PRO A 37 -5.72 28.29 -43.21
CA PRO A 37 -5.16 28.13 -41.87
C PRO A 37 -5.18 26.63 -41.53
N ALA A 38 -4.05 26.10 -41.06
CA ALA A 38 -4.05 24.79 -40.43
C ALA A 38 -5.15 24.76 -39.36
N PRO A 39 -5.99 23.71 -39.30
CA PRO A 39 -7.01 23.62 -38.27
C PRO A 39 -6.30 23.70 -36.91
N THR A 40 -6.66 24.70 -36.11
CA THR A 40 -6.31 24.76 -34.69
C THR A 40 -6.64 23.39 -34.11
N PRO A 41 -5.69 22.68 -33.47
CA PRO A 41 -5.99 21.40 -32.86
C PRO A 41 -7.16 21.60 -31.92
N THR A 42 -8.28 20.93 -32.20
CA THR A 42 -9.44 20.93 -31.33
C THR A 42 -8.96 20.55 -29.94
N PRO A 43 -9.12 21.42 -28.92
CA PRO A 43 -8.76 21.06 -27.56
C PRO A 43 -9.49 19.77 -27.20
N LEU A 44 -8.76 18.79 -26.65
CA LEU A 44 -9.37 17.62 -26.03
C LEU A 44 -10.47 18.09 -25.06
N PRO A 45 -11.62 17.39 -24.98
CA PRO A 45 -12.73 17.81 -24.15
C PRO A 45 -12.30 17.97 -22.70
N GLN A 46 -12.35 19.20 -22.19
CA GLN A 46 -12.15 19.53 -20.79
C GLN A 46 -13.46 19.30 -20.04
N GLU A 47 -13.39 18.66 -18.87
CA GLU A 47 -14.57 18.48 -18.01
C GLU A 47 -14.99 19.84 -17.41
N PRO A 48 -16.28 20.19 -17.38
CA PRO A 48 -16.72 21.39 -16.69
C PRO A 48 -16.49 21.27 -15.18
N PHE A 49 -16.27 22.40 -14.50
CA PHE A 49 -16.32 22.45 -13.05
C PHE A 49 -17.72 22.00 -12.59
N SER A 50 -17.78 20.95 -11.79
CA SER A 50 -19.02 20.23 -11.52
C SER A 50 -19.05 19.68 -10.10
N VAL A 51 -20.26 19.37 -9.63
CA VAL A 51 -20.49 18.70 -8.36
C VAL A 51 -19.89 17.29 -8.40
N ASP A 52 -19.16 16.91 -7.36
CA ASP A 52 -18.54 15.57 -7.23
C ASP A 52 -19.20 14.71 -6.14
N CYS A 53 -20.14 15.25 -5.38
CA CYS A 53 -20.88 14.50 -4.37
C CYS A 53 -22.34 14.26 -4.74
N ALA A 54 -22.98 13.32 -4.03
CA ALA A 54 -24.41 13.07 -4.12
C ALA A 54 -24.95 12.59 -2.76
N GLY A 55 -26.28 12.57 -2.65
CA GLY A 55 -26.99 12.05 -1.47
C GLY A 55 -27.13 13.05 -0.32
N ALA A 56 -27.68 12.57 0.80
CA ALA A 56 -28.15 13.41 1.91
C ALA A 56 -27.07 14.28 2.59
N PHE A 57 -25.79 13.90 2.46
CA PHE A 57 -24.67 14.63 3.04
C PHE A 57 -23.93 15.54 2.03
N CYS A 58 -24.35 15.52 0.77
CA CYS A 58 -23.80 16.42 -0.25
C CYS A 58 -24.39 17.83 -0.08
N GLY A 59 -23.53 18.77 0.26
CA GLY A 59 -23.87 20.19 0.36
C GLY A 59 -23.75 20.95 -0.95
N ALA A 60 -23.34 20.30 -2.04
CA ALA A 60 -23.23 20.93 -3.35
C ALA A 60 -24.52 20.72 -4.15
N ASP A 61 -25.26 21.81 -4.40
CA ASP A 61 -26.54 21.78 -5.13
C ASP A 61 -26.31 21.72 -6.64
N ASN A 62 -25.41 22.57 -7.13
CA ASN A 62 -24.98 22.62 -8.53
C ASN A 62 -23.55 23.17 -8.60
N ALA A 63 -23.01 23.34 -9.81
CA ALA A 63 -21.64 23.81 -10.02
C ALA A 63 -21.29 25.11 -9.27
N ASN A 64 -22.29 25.95 -8.97
CA ASN A 64 -22.05 27.29 -8.44
C ASN A 64 -22.73 27.58 -7.09
N ARG A 65 -23.29 26.59 -6.39
CA ARG A 65 -24.10 26.84 -5.19
C ARG A 65 -23.91 25.80 -4.10
N TYR A 66 -23.58 26.26 -2.90
CA TYR A 66 -23.62 25.47 -1.67
C TYR A 66 -25.02 25.55 -1.03
N THR A 67 -25.52 24.45 -0.47
CA THR A 67 -26.84 24.39 0.16
C THR A 67 -26.87 25.11 1.52
N GLY A 68 -25.71 25.30 2.14
CA GLY A 68 -25.56 25.85 3.49
C GLY A 68 -25.30 24.80 4.57
N SER A 69 -25.42 23.51 4.24
CA SER A 69 -25.23 22.39 5.16
C SER A 69 -24.60 21.17 4.47
N GLY A 70 -23.99 20.27 5.25
CA GLY A 70 -23.30 19.09 4.71
C GLY A 70 -21.95 19.44 4.09
N VAL A 71 -21.33 18.47 3.41
CA VAL A 71 -20.03 18.67 2.74
C VAL A 71 -20.28 19.03 1.29
N GLY A 72 -19.93 20.25 0.89
CA GLY A 72 -19.91 20.62 -0.52
C GLY A 72 -18.64 20.08 -1.17
N ALA A 73 -18.76 19.28 -2.24
CA ALA A 73 -17.63 18.78 -2.99
C ALA A 73 -17.82 19.05 -4.48
N TRP A 74 -16.85 19.72 -5.08
CA TRP A 74 -16.77 19.99 -6.50
C TRP A 74 -15.42 19.59 -7.05
N ARG A 75 -15.37 19.34 -8.36
CA ARG A 75 -14.13 19.03 -9.06
C ARG A 75 -14.07 19.66 -10.44
N TYR A 76 -12.84 19.88 -10.91
CA TYR A 76 -12.50 20.10 -12.30
C TYR A 76 -11.33 19.19 -12.67
N ARG A 77 -11.50 18.35 -13.68
CA ARG A 77 -10.47 17.39 -14.14
C ARG A 77 -9.90 17.84 -15.48
N ASN A 78 -8.62 18.14 -15.50
CA ASN A 78 -7.92 18.45 -16.74
C ASN A 78 -7.36 17.16 -17.37
N VAL A 79 -8.09 16.60 -18.33
CA VAL A 79 -7.65 15.43 -19.11
C VAL A 79 -6.84 15.82 -20.35
N GLY A 80 -6.66 17.11 -20.61
CA GLY A 80 -5.89 17.62 -21.74
C GLY A 80 -4.37 17.54 -21.52
N SER A 81 -3.61 17.84 -22.57
CA SER A 81 -2.13 17.80 -22.59
C SER A 81 -1.45 19.09 -22.13
N GLY A 82 -2.22 20.13 -21.78
CA GLY A 82 -1.70 21.42 -21.34
C GLY A 82 -2.49 22.00 -20.16
N PRO A 83 -2.00 23.06 -19.51
CA PRO A 83 -2.70 23.72 -18.41
C PRO A 83 -4.03 24.32 -18.88
N ALA A 84 -5.03 24.32 -18.01
CA ALA A 84 -6.36 24.87 -18.28
C ALA A 84 -6.75 25.89 -17.19
N GLU A 85 -7.40 26.98 -17.59
CA GLU A 85 -7.99 27.91 -16.63
C GLU A 85 -9.40 27.46 -16.24
N VAL A 86 -9.68 27.45 -14.95
CA VAL A 86 -11.02 27.19 -14.41
C VAL A 86 -11.45 28.35 -13.52
N GLN A 87 -12.65 28.86 -13.77
CA GLN A 87 -13.30 29.81 -12.88
C GLN A 87 -14.12 29.03 -11.86
N VAL A 88 -13.75 29.15 -10.58
CA VAL A 88 -14.54 28.59 -9.47
C VAL A 88 -15.38 29.71 -8.89
N ARG A 89 -16.70 29.56 -8.96
CA ARG A 89 -17.65 30.45 -8.30
C ARG A 89 -18.64 29.62 -7.49
N ILE A 90 -18.67 29.80 -6.17
CA ILE A 90 -19.61 29.08 -5.28
C ILE A 90 -20.30 30.09 -4.38
N ASP A 91 -21.62 30.23 -4.56
CA ASP A 91 -22.47 31.09 -3.77
C ASP A 91 -22.96 30.38 -2.48
N ASN A 92 -23.40 31.18 -1.50
CA ASN A 92 -23.91 30.74 -0.19
C ASN A 92 -22.86 30.07 0.72
N VAL A 93 -21.62 30.56 0.68
CA VAL A 93 -20.48 30.00 1.44
C VAL A 93 -20.01 30.90 2.58
N SER A 94 -20.82 31.87 3.00
CA SER A 94 -20.42 32.88 4.00
C SER A 94 -19.96 32.23 5.31
N GLY A 95 -18.76 32.62 5.76
CA GLY A 95 -18.16 32.13 7.00
C GLY A 95 -17.60 30.70 6.94
N LYS A 96 -17.74 30.02 5.80
CA LYS A 96 -17.23 28.65 5.60
C LYS A 96 -15.74 28.63 5.29
N THR A 97 -15.18 27.43 5.32
CA THR A 97 -13.81 27.16 4.84
C THR A 97 -13.87 26.39 3.54
N ALA A 98 -13.11 26.82 2.53
CA ALA A 98 -12.81 25.99 1.36
C ALA A 98 -11.42 25.36 1.52
N THR A 99 -11.36 24.03 1.46
CA THR A 99 -10.10 23.29 1.24
C THR A 99 -10.02 22.94 -0.24
N LEU A 100 -8.98 23.41 -0.91
CA LEU A 100 -8.69 23.12 -2.30
C LEU A 100 -7.55 22.11 -2.35
N VAL A 101 -7.65 21.13 -3.25
CA VAL A 101 -6.63 20.09 -3.42
C VAL A 101 -6.36 19.89 -4.90
N TYR A 102 -5.10 20.12 -5.31
CA TYR A 102 -4.61 19.58 -6.57
C TYR A 102 -4.21 18.12 -6.39
N SER A 103 -4.67 17.25 -7.26
CA SER A 103 -4.30 15.84 -7.28
C SER A 103 -3.73 15.50 -8.65
N ASN A 104 -2.51 14.97 -8.69
CA ASN A 104 -1.93 14.44 -9.92
C ASN A 104 -2.36 12.98 -10.08
N GLU A 105 -3.07 12.68 -11.17
CA GLU A 105 -3.64 11.35 -11.42
C GLU A 105 -2.78 10.52 -12.40
N SER A 106 -1.56 10.97 -12.65
CA SER A 106 -0.59 10.34 -13.54
C SER A 106 0.66 9.91 -12.79
N THR A 107 1.50 9.11 -13.46
CA THR A 107 2.83 8.73 -12.97
C THR A 107 3.89 9.81 -13.18
N SER A 108 3.58 10.86 -13.96
CA SER A 108 4.53 11.89 -14.33
C SER A 108 4.49 13.07 -13.36
N ASP A 109 5.66 13.55 -12.98
CA ASP A 109 5.81 14.79 -12.23
C ASP A 109 5.43 15.99 -13.09
N ILE A 110 4.76 16.96 -12.48
CA ILE A 110 4.26 18.14 -13.19
C ILE A 110 4.59 19.41 -12.42
N ALA A 111 4.85 20.49 -13.15
CA ALA A 111 5.05 21.79 -12.56
C ALA A 111 3.72 22.30 -11.95
N LEU A 112 3.77 22.73 -10.69
CA LEU A 112 2.61 23.29 -10.03
C LEU A 112 2.49 24.78 -10.36
N PRO A 113 1.29 25.29 -10.71
CA PRO A 113 1.12 26.70 -11.04
C PRO A 113 1.20 27.56 -9.78
N ALA A 114 1.47 28.85 -9.96
CA ALA A 114 1.47 29.80 -8.86
C ALA A 114 0.08 29.86 -8.20
N VAL A 115 0.04 29.67 -6.89
CA VAL A 115 -1.18 29.78 -6.08
C VAL A 115 -0.88 30.61 -4.85
N THR A 116 -1.76 31.55 -4.54
CA THR A 116 -1.67 32.32 -3.30
C THR A 116 -2.02 31.44 -2.12
N LEU A 117 -1.07 31.30 -1.20
CA LEU A 117 -1.30 30.64 0.08
C LEU A 117 -1.77 31.67 1.10
N ASN A 118 -2.85 31.36 1.81
CA ASN A 118 -3.24 32.18 2.95
C ASN A 118 -2.29 31.86 4.11
N ASN A 119 -1.58 32.86 4.61
CA ASN A 119 -0.81 32.79 5.87
C ASN A 119 -1.73 32.73 7.10
N ALA A 120 -2.94 32.19 6.96
CA ALA A 120 -3.84 32.02 8.08
C ALA A 120 -3.11 31.15 9.10
N THR A 121 -2.85 31.75 10.26
CA THR A 121 -2.19 31.18 11.44
C THR A 121 -2.38 29.68 11.45
N LEU A 122 -1.35 29.00 10.95
CA LEU A 122 -1.16 27.58 11.14
C LEU A 122 -1.39 27.39 12.64
N GLN A 123 -2.46 26.69 13.03
CA GLN A 123 -2.31 25.90 14.24
C GLN A 123 -1.24 24.90 13.86
N ASN A 124 0.02 25.32 14.05
CA ASN A 124 1.15 24.44 14.19
C ASN A 124 0.79 23.61 15.42
N GLY A 125 -0.02 22.56 15.21
CA GLY A 125 -0.03 21.45 16.13
C GLY A 125 1.44 21.14 16.39
N SER A 126 1.81 21.08 17.66
CA SER A 126 3.16 20.67 18.05
C SER A 126 3.52 19.44 17.24
N ARG A 127 4.79 19.31 16.83
CA ARG A 127 5.28 18.02 16.34
C ARG A 127 5.29 17.16 17.59
N GLU A 128 4.12 16.64 17.95
CA GLU A 128 4.12 15.44 18.76
C GLU A 128 5.06 14.49 18.03
N ALA A 129 6.01 13.93 18.77
CA ALA A 129 6.80 12.84 18.29
C ALA A 129 5.81 11.90 17.57
N GLY A 130 6.06 11.66 16.29
CA GLY A 130 5.17 10.81 15.50
C GLY A 130 4.93 9.51 16.25
N PRO A 131 3.82 8.80 15.98
CA PRO A 131 3.63 7.50 16.59
C PRO A 131 4.87 6.61 16.37
N PRO A 132 5.16 5.66 17.29
CA PRO A 132 6.27 4.72 17.19
C PRO A 132 6.35 3.99 15.84
N ALA A 133 5.24 3.95 15.10
CA ALA A 133 5.13 3.46 13.73
C ALA A 133 6.18 4.04 12.76
N ARG A 134 6.70 5.27 12.98
CA ARG A 134 7.79 5.85 12.16
C ARG A 134 9.17 5.25 12.42
N GLU A 135 9.30 4.44 13.46
CA GLU A 135 10.51 3.69 13.74
C GLU A 135 10.47 2.30 13.09
N HIS A 136 9.33 1.87 12.55
CA HIS A 136 9.24 0.58 11.85
C HIS A 136 10.11 0.58 10.60
N ARG A 137 11.07 -0.34 10.55
CA ARG A 137 11.95 -0.56 9.41
C ARG A 137 11.96 -2.04 9.06
N THR A 138 12.20 -2.31 7.79
CA THR A 138 12.52 -3.64 7.28
C THR A 138 14.02 -3.70 7.03
N PRO A 139 14.73 -4.78 7.40
CA PRO A 139 16.14 -4.91 7.07
C PRO A 139 16.35 -4.73 5.55
N PRO A 140 17.30 -3.89 5.09
CA PRO A 140 17.42 -3.52 3.67
C PRO A 140 17.58 -4.72 2.71
N GLN A 141 18.23 -5.78 3.15
CA GLN A 141 18.43 -7.03 2.44
C GLN A 141 17.15 -7.86 2.32
N VAL A 142 16.25 -7.76 3.30
CA VAL A 142 14.90 -8.37 3.24
C VAL A 142 14.07 -7.62 2.22
N GLU A 143 14.04 -6.29 2.29
CA GLU A 143 13.32 -5.43 1.34
C GLU A 143 13.78 -5.69 -0.10
N ALA A 144 15.10 -5.62 -0.35
CA ALA A 144 15.65 -5.83 -1.69
C ALA A 144 15.36 -7.23 -2.26
N PHE A 145 15.36 -8.26 -1.41
CA PHE A 145 15.07 -9.61 -1.85
C PHE A 145 13.57 -9.85 -2.11
N ASN A 146 12.71 -9.39 -1.20
CA ASN A 146 11.26 -9.52 -1.33
C ASN A 146 10.70 -8.66 -2.47
N ALA A 147 11.34 -7.53 -2.82
CA ALA A 147 10.93 -6.71 -3.96
C ALA A 147 11.18 -7.37 -5.33
N GLY A 148 11.99 -8.43 -5.41
CA GLY A 148 12.23 -9.14 -6.66
C GLY A 148 13.50 -9.99 -6.71
N GLY A 149 14.38 -9.89 -5.71
CA GLY A 149 15.59 -10.73 -5.63
C GLY A 149 15.30 -12.24 -5.64
N PHE A 150 14.13 -12.68 -5.20
CA PHE A 150 13.70 -14.08 -5.28
C PHE A 150 13.48 -14.59 -6.72
N ALA A 151 13.19 -13.70 -7.69
CA ALA A 151 12.72 -14.09 -9.02
C ALA A 151 13.77 -14.94 -9.77
N ARG A 152 15.06 -14.66 -9.54
CA ARG A 152 16.19 -15.42 -10.10
C ARG A 152 16.25 -16.87 -9.61
N LEU A 153 15.64 -17.17 -8.46
CA LEU A 153 15.67 -18.50 -7.84
C LEU A 153 14.43 -19.34 -8.19
N LEU A 154 13.29 -18.71 -8.49
CA LEU A 154 12.04 -19.42 -8.82
C LEU A 154 12.06 -20.13 -10.19
N GLY A 155 13.00 -19.77 -11.08
CA GLY A 155 13.12 -20.33 -12.44
C GLY A 155 14.35 -21.20 -12.71
N GLN A 156 15.22 -21.42 -11.71
CA GLN A 156 16.38 -22.29 -11.89
C GLN A 156 15.99 -23.75 -11.62
N ALA A 157 15.78 -24.52 -12.69
CA ALA A 157 15.76 -25.98 -12.58
C ALA A 157 17.16 -26.43 -12.15
N SER A 158 17.32 -26.93 -10.92
CA SER A 158 18.58 -27.53 -10.53
C SER A 158 18.85 -28.74 -11.43
N SER A 159 20.03 -28.81 -12.03
CA SER A 159 20.53 -29.98 -12.77
C SER A 159 20.91 -31.17 -11.86
N ALA A 160 20.62 -31.08 -10.56
CA ALA A 160 20.81 -32.16 -9.61
C ALA A 160 19.60 -33.13 -9.64
N PRO A 161 19.81 -34.46 -9.68
CA PRO A 161 18.73 -35.43 -9.57
C PRO A 161 17.87 -35.17 -8.33
N GLY A 162 16.56 -35.08 -8.53
CA GLY A 162 15.58 -34.64 -7.55
C GLY A 162 15.61 -35.47 -6.26
N VAL A 163 16.14 -34.87 -5.20
CA VAL A 163 15.72 -35.19 -3.85
C VAL A 163 14.55 -34.26 -3.56
N LEU A 164 13.34 -34.82 -3.56
CA LEU A 164 12.14 -34.12 -3.11
C LEU A 164 12.45 -33.50 -1.74
N ALA A 165 12.26 -32.18 -1.62
CA ALA A 165 12.36 -31.45 -0.36
C ALA A 165 11.24 -31.92 0.58
N SER A 166 11.48 -33.02 1.29
CA SER A 166 10.68 -33.44 2.43
C SER A 166 11.59 -33.63 3.62
N ARG A 167 11.68 -32.58 4.43
CA ARG A 167 11.84 -32.71 5.87
C ARG A 167 10.93 -31.67 6.52
N THR A 168 9.72 -32.08 6.87
CA THR A 168 9.06 -31.52 8.04
C THR A 168 9.99 -31.80 9.21
N ASN A 169 10.71 -30.78 9.69
CA ASN A 169 11.39 -30.91 10.97
C ASN A 169 10.30 -30.84 12.04
N GLU A 170 9.85 -31.99 12.51
CA GLU A 170 8.91 -32.08 13.61
C GLU A 170 9.66 -31.75 14.91
N PHE A 171 9.44 -30.55 15.42
CA PHE A 171 10.04 -30.08 16.66
C PHE A 171 9.06 -30.25 17.82
N THR A 172 9.58 -30.55 19.01
CA THR A 172 8.83 -30.58 20.26
C THR A 172 9.24 -29.42 21.17
N VAL A 173 8.33 -28.97 22.05
CA VAL A 173 8.64 -27.92 23.03
C VAL A 173 9.91 -28.29 23.82
N GLY A 174 10.84 -27.34 23.94
CA GLY A 174 12.18 -27.55 24.51
C GLY A 174 13.27 -27.83 23.48
N ALA A 175 12.92 -28.10 22.21
CA ALA A 175 13.91 -28.22 21.13
C ALA A 175 14.68 -26.90 20.95
N THR A 176 15.96 -27.00 20.61
CA THR A 176 16.82 -25.84 20.32
C THR A 176 17.09 -25.74 18.82
N ARG A 177 17.11 -24.52 18.28
CA ARG A 177 17.44 -24.23 16.88
C ARG A 177 18.23 -22.94 16.74
N SER A 178 19.24 -22.94 15.88
CA SER A 178 19.94 -21.73 15.44
C SER A 178 19.28 -21.18 14.19
N TRP A 179 18.92 -19.90 14.21
CA TRP A 179 18.27 -19.18 13.11
C TRP A 179 19.21 -18.17 12.49
N ILE A 180 19.20 -18.05 11.16
CA ILE A 180 19.85 -16.96 10.43
C ILE A 180 18.91 -15.75 10.46
N ASN A 181 19.24 -14.75 11.27
CA ASN A 181 18.56 -13.46 11.36
C ASN A 181 19.12 -12.47 10.33
N GLN A 182 18.26 -11.64 9.77
CA GLN A 182 18.61 -10.52 8.91
C GLN A 182 18.63 -9.27 9.80
N ASP A 183 19.82 -8.77 10.11
CA ASP A 183 19.99 -7.68 11.06
C ASP A 183 19.63 -6.33 10.42
N ASP A 184 19.12 -5.40 11.23
CA ASP A 184 18.71 -4.04 10.82
C ASP A 184 19.85 -3.22 10.16
N ASN A 185 21.10 -3.56 10.47
CA ASN A 185 22.29 -2.91 9.90
C ASN A 185 22.71 -3.44 8.52
N GLY A 186 21.93 -4.35 7.90
CA GLY A 186 22.27 -4.97 6.61
C GLY A 186 23.01 -6.31 6.71
N GLY A 187 23.36 -6.75 7.92
CA GLY A 187 24.11 -7.96 8.18
C GLY A 187 23.26 -9.23 8.37
N THR A 188 23.93 -10.33 8.69
CA THR A 188 23.28 -11.55 9.18
C THR A 188 23.92 -12.03 10.46
N SER A 189 23.10 -12.54 11.37
CA SER A 189 23.53 -13.13 12.64
C SER A 189 22.91 -14.49 12.86
N GLN A 190 23.56 -15.33 13.67
CA GLN A 190 22.98 -16.58 14.14
C GLN A 190 22.37 -16.39 15.52
N ARG A 191 21.11 -16.79 15.68
CA ARG A 191 20.35 -16.65 16.93
C ARG A 191 19.97 -18.01 17.47
N ALA A 192 20.52 -18.35 18.63
CA ALA A 192 20.19 -19.58 19.34
C ALA A 192 18.85 -19.43 20.07
N THR A 193 17.88 -20.26 19.71
CA THR A 193 16.52 -20.20 20.24
C THR A 193 16.10 -21.54 20.83
N THR A 194 15.09 -21.49 21.70
CA THR A 194 14.38 -22.68 22.21
C THR A 194 12.90 -22.58 21.83
N LEU A 195 12.30 -23.68 21.36
CA LEU A 195 10.86 -23.77 21.12
C LEU A 195 10.11 -23.73 22.45
N ARG A 196 9.37 -22.65 22.70
CA ARG A 196 8.70 -22.41 23.99
C ARG A 196 7.23 -22.80 23.98
N ARG A 197 6.55 -22.64 22.84
CA ARG A 197 5.14 -23.01 22.64
C ARG A 197 4.91 -23.55 21.26
N GLN A 198 3.93 -24.44 21.17
CA GLN A 198 3.48 -25.03 19.92
C GLN A 198 1.95 -25.17 19.99
N LEU A 199 1.26 -24.62 19.00
CA LEU A 199 -0.20 -24.67 18.89
C LEU A 199 -0.58 -25.16 17.49
N SER A 200 -1.80 -25.67 17.35
CA SER A 200 -2.40 -25.90 16.04
C SER A 200 -3.39 -24.77 15.76
N ALA A 201 -3.20 -24.09 14.64
CA ALA A 201 -4.14 -23.11 14.14
C ALA A 201 -5.36 -23.79 13.49
N THR A 202 -6.41 -23.01 13.25
CA THR A 202 -7.57 -23.46 12.47
C THR A 202 -7.12 -24.06 11.13
N GLY A 203 -7.59 -25.26 10.80
CA GLY A 203 -7.14 -26.01 9.61
C GLY A 203 -5.94 -26.93 9.85
N GLY A 204 -5.42 -27.01 11.08
CA GLY A 204 -4.41 -27.99 11.48
C GLY A 204 -2.95 -27.52 11.32
N ARG A 205 -2.73 -26.34 10.73
CA ARG A 205 -1.39 -25.76 10.57
C ARG A 205 -0.71 -25.59 11.93
N GLN A 206 0.47 -26.18 12.10
CA GLN A 206 1.25 -26.00 13.32
C GLN A 206 1.88 -24.60 13.36
N VAL A 207 1.82 -23.97 14.54
CA VAL A 207 2.47 -22.69 14.84
C VAL A 207 3.44 -22.92 16.00
N ASN A 208 4.70 -22.55 15.79
CA ASN A 208 5.78 -22.68 16.74
C ASN A 208 6.23 -21.30 17.21
N VAL A 209 6.47 -21.13 18.51
CA VAL A 209 7.06 -19.90 19.06
C VAL A 209 8.44 -20.20 19.62
N TRP A 210 9.46 -19.74 18.90
CA TRP A 210 10.86 -19.83 19.25
C TRP A 210 11.28 -18.53 19.95
N VAL A 211 12.03 -18.65 21.04
CA VAL A 211 12.54 -17.48 21.77
C VAL A 211 14.05 -17.61 21.92
N GLU A 212 14.77 -16.54 21.60
CA GLU A 212 16.21 -16.43 21.84
C GLU A 212 16.52 -16.71 23.30
N THR A 213 17.46 -17.62 23.55
CA THR A 213 17.70 -18.16 24.90
C THR A 213 18.10 -17.08 25.90
N SER A 214 18.82 -16.04 25.47
CA SER A 214 19.23 -14.87 26.27
C SER A 214 18.11 -13.85 26.53
N GLU A 215 17.01 -13.93 25.78
CA GLU A 215 15.87 -13.01 25.86
C GLU A 215 14.68 -13.61 26.62
N TYR A 216 14.72 -14.91 26.91
CA TYR A 216 13.72 -15.55 27.75
C TYR A 216 13.93 -15.24 29.24
N GLY A 217 12.89 -14.78 29.91
CA GLY A 217 12.91 -14.54 31.35
C GLY A 217 11.69 -13.77 31.85
N PRO A 218 11.42 -13.76 33.17
CA PRO A 218 10.26 -13.08 33.74
C PRO A 218 10.25 -11.56 33.48
N ASP A 219 11.43 -10.94 33.41
CA ASP A 219 11.61 -9.49 33.19
C ASP A 219 11.84 -9.14 31.70
N LYS A 220 11.81 -10.13 30.80
CA LYS A 220 11.97 -9.96 29.34
C LYS A 220 10.81 -10.63 28.62
N VAL A 221 11.09 -11.55 27.68
CA VAL A 221 10.08 -12.37 27.00
C VAL A 221 9.64 -13.48 27.96
N SER A 222 8.62 -13.17 28.75
CA SER A 222 8.03 -14.09 29.74
C SER A 222 7.09 -15.11 29.10
N ASP A 223 6.76 -16.18 29.82
CA ASP A 223 5.75 -17.15 29.37
C ASP A 223 4.40 -16.49 29.07
N ALA A 224 4.00 -15.43 29.80
CA ALA A 224 2.76 -14.70 29.52
C ALA A 224 2.78 -13.97 28.17
N ILE A 225 3.91 -13.38 27.78
CA ILE A 225 4.08 -12.77 26.45
C ILE A 225 4.03 -13.86 25.37
N ILE A 226 4.73 -14.98 25.59
CA ILE A 226 4.78 -16.10 24.65
C ILE A 226 3.38 -16.70 24.45
N ASP A 227 2.64 -16.93 25.53
CA ASP A 227 1.26 -17.45 25.47
C ASP A 227 0.34 -16.47 24.75
N THR A 228 0.48 -15.16 25.02
CA THR A 228 -0.30 -14.13 24.33
C THR A 228 -0.03 -14.12 22.84
N LEU A 229 1.23 -14.17 22.41
CA LEU A 229 1.60 -14.22 20.99
C LEU A 229 1.07 -15.50 20.32
N ALA A 230 1.29 -16.65 20.96
CA ALA A 230 0.91 -17.94 20.40
C ALA A 230 -0.61 -18.07 20.24
N THR A 231 -1.38 -17.70 21.27
CA THR A 231 -2.84 -17.70 21.19
C THR A 231 -3.34 -16.66 20.20
N THR A 232 -2.89 -15.40 20.27
CA THR A 232 -3.35 -14.37 19.34
C THR A 232 -3.07 -14.74 17.89
N PHE A 233 -1.95 -15.41 17.61
CA PHE A 233 -1.65 -15.82 16.26
C PHE A 233 -2.48 -17.02 15.81
N ALA A 234 -2.56 -18.08 16.62
CA ALA A 234 -3.05 -19.38 16.16
C ALA A 234 -4.51 -19.70 16.52
N SER A 235 -5.02 -19.24 17.67
CA SER A 235 -6.25 -19.79 18.26
C SER A 235 -7.18 -18.77 18.92
N GLY A 236 -8.48 -19.10 18.91
CA GLY A 236 -9.53 -18.27 19.53
C GLY A 236 -10.25 -17.35 18.54
N ASN A 237 -11.31 -16.70 19.05
CA ASN A 237 -12.07 -15.72 18.27
C ASN A 237 -11.24 -14.43 18.16
N GLY A 238 -10.89 -14.03 16.94
CA GLY A 238 -9.99 -12.89 16.71
C GLY A 238 -8.53 -13.26 16.44
N ALA A 239 -8.20 -14.55 16.28
CA ALA A 239 -6.84 -14.97 15.99
C ALA A 239 -6.36 -14.56 14.59
N ILE A 240 -5.10 -14.15 14.48
CA ILE A 240 -4.49 -13.61 13.26
C ILE A 240 -4.55 -14.62 12.12
N TYR A 241 -4.07 -15.85 12.33
CA TYR A 241 -4.00 -16.86 11.29
C TYR A 241 -5.35 -17.08 10.59
N PRO A 242 -6.44 -17.47 11.29
CA PRO A 242 -7.73 -17.70 10.62
C PRO A 242 -8.34 -16.42 10.01
N LEU A 243 -8.13 -15.25 10.61
CA LEU A 243 -8.63 -13.99 10.05
C LEU A 243 -7.94 -13.65 8.73
N VAL A 244 -6.61 -13.70 8.72
CA VAL A 244 -5.78 -13.34 7.57
C VAL A 244 -5.95 -14.37 6.46
N THR A 245 -5.89 -15.68 6.75
CA THR A 245 -6.04 -16.73 5.72
C THR A 245 -7.47 -16.81 5.17
N GLY A 246 -8.48 -16.49 5.98
CA GLY A 246 -9.88 -16.35 5.52
C GLY A 246 -10.10 -15.22 4.50
N VAL A 247 -9.17 -14.26 4.43
CA VAL A 247 -9.18 -13.15 3.46
C VAL A 247 -8.22 -13.43 2.31
N ALA A 248 -6.93 -13.60 2.61
CA ALA A 248 -5.86 -13.65 1.62
C ALA A 248 -5.59 -15.05 1.05
N GLY A 249 -6.00 -16.10 1.76
CA GLY A 249 -5.72 -17.50 1.40
C GLY A 249 -4.60 -18.12 2.23
N GLU A 250 -4.22 -19.35 1.90
CA GLU A 250 -3.18 -20.07 2.64
C GLU A 250 -1.78 -19.48 2.39
N PRO A 251 -0.92 -19.43 3.43
CA PRO A 251 0.43 -18.86 3.32
C PRO A 251 1.43 -19.76 2.60
N TRP A 252 1.14 -21.05 2.50
CA TRP A 252 1.99 -22.02 1.82
C TRP A 252 1.25 -23.32 1.54
N GLY A 253 1.74 -24.09 0.57
CA GLY A 253 1.20 -25.38 0.18
C GLY A 253 1.94 -25.94 -1.02
N THR A 254 1.24 -26.71 -1.86
CA THR A 254 1.82 -27.33 -3.05
C THR A 254 2.50 -26.32 -3.96
N VAL A 255 3.80 -26.48 -4.20
CA VAL A 255 4.58 -25.63 -5.09
C VAL A 255 4.54 -26.14 -6.54
N PRO A 256 4.62 -25.25 -7.56
CA PRO A 256 4.69 -25.68 -8.95
C PRO A 256 5.91 -26.55 -9.23
N ALA A 257 5.76 -27.56 -10.10
CA ALA A 257 6.82 -28.50 -10.45
C ALA A 257 8.10 -27.79 -10.95
N ALA A 258 7.96 -26.67 -11.68
CA ALA A 258 9.07 -25.89 -12.20
C ALA A 258 9.96 -25.28 -11.10
N SER A 259 9.42 -25.05 -9.90
CA SER A 259 10.12 -24.41 -8.77
C SER A 259 10.36 -25.38 -7.60
N ALA A 260 9.88 -26.62 -7.70
CA ALA A 260 9.89 -27.61 -6.61
C ALA A 260 11.30 -28.00 -6.14
N ALA A 261 12.32 -27.88 -7.00
CA ALA A 261 13.71 -28.15 -6.63
C ALA A 261 14.36 -27.00 -5.84
N SER A 262 13.81 -25.78 -5.93
CA SER A 262 14.35 -24.59 -5.29
C SER A 262 13.63 -24.21 -4.00
N LEU A 263 12.41 -24.71 -3.79
CA LEU A 263 11.54 -24.32 -2.69
C LEU A 263 11.42 -25.42 -1.63
N ILE A 264 11.08 -25.00 -0.41
CA ILE A 264 10.72 -25.93 0.66
C ILE A 264 9.42 -26.67 0.34
N GLY A 265 9.24 -27.85 0.96
CA GLY A 265 8.06 -28.68 0.77
C GLY A 265 6.75 -28.01 1.22
N PRO A 266 5.59 -28.59 0.86
CA PRO A 266 4.28 -27.99 1.12
C PRO A 266 3.86 -28.01 2.60
N ASP A 267 4.28 -29.06 3.32
CA ASP A 267 3.92 -29.29 4.71
C ASP A 267 4.92 -28.57 5.61
N GLN A 268 4.63 -27.32 5.96
CA GLN A 268 5.48 -26.49 6.80
C GLN A 268 4.67 -25.90 7.94
N ALA A 269 5.24 -25.94 9.15
CA ALA A 269 4.77 -25.15 10.27
C ALA A 269 5.09 -23.67 10.03
N ILE A 270 4.37 -22.78 10.73
CA ILE A 270 4.75 -21.37 10.82
C ILE A 270 5.56 -21.18 12.09
N ASP A 271 6.77 -20.65 11.94
CA ASP A 271 7.69 -20.36 13.03
C ASP A 271 7.67 -18.85 13.34
N LEU A 272 7.16 -18.49 14.52
CA LEU A 272 7.34 -17.16 15.10
C LEU A 272 8.67 -17.17 15.86
N VAL A 273 9.64 -16.39 15.38
CA VAL A 273 11.03 -16.39 15.87
C VAL A 273 11.30 -15.08 16.61
N VAL A 274 11.20 -15.12 17.93
CA VAL A 274 11.43 -13.96 18.82
C VAL A 274 12.91 -13.86 19.15
N VAL A 275 13.56 -12.80 18.66
CA VAL A 275 15.00 -12.56 18.79
C VAL A 275 15.26 -11.09 19.09
N ASN A 276 16.42 -10.78 19.68
CA ASN A 276 16.82 -9.40 19.88
C ASN A 276 17.44 -8.85 18.58
N GLN A 277 16.72 -8.00 17.86
CA GLN A 277 17.10 -7.59 16.49
C GLN A 277 18.42 -6.80 16.45
N ASN A 278 18.63 -5.88 17.39
CA ASN A 278 19.80 -4.99 17.37
C ASN A 278 20.41 -4.70 18.77
N ALA A 279 19.86 -5.29 19.83
CA ALA A 279 20.34 -5.21 21.21
C ALA A 279 20.63 -3.79 21.70
N ASN A 280 19.73 -2.85 21.39
CA ASN A 280 19.92 -1.44 21.67
C ASN A 280 19.23 -0.98 22.96
N GLY A 281 18.47 -1.86 23.62
CA GLY A 281 17.73 -1.57 24.84
C GLY A 281 16.55 -0.63 24.61
N ARG A 282 15.93 -0.66 23.42
CA ARG A 282 14.80 0.20 23.03
C ARG A 282 13.75 -0.61 22.31
N ALA A 283 12.48 -0.33 22.62
CA ALA A 283 11.39 -0.81 21.78
C ALA A 283 11.46 -0.17 20.39
N TYR A 284 10.86 -0.84 19.40
CA TYR A 284 10.72 -0.41 18.02
C TYR A 284 12.03 -0.42 17.20
N GLY A 285 11.97 0.02 15.94
CA GLY A 285 12.95 -0.34 14.90
C GLY A 285 12.37 -1.42 13.99
N VAL A 286 13.12 -2.48 13.73
CA VAL A 286 12.57 -3.69 13.09
C VAL A 286 11.67 -4.42 14.10
N VAL A 287 10.36 -4.21 14.05
CA VAL A 287 9.41 -4.86 14.98
C VAL A 287 9.22 -6.32 14.61
N ALA A 288 8.99 -6.59 13.33
CA ALA A 288 8.99 -7.92 12.77
C ALA A 288 9.35 -7.86 11.28
N TYR A 289 9.68 -9.00 10.69
CA TYR A 289 9.81 -9.13 9.24
C TYR A 289 9.55 -10.57 8.78
N PHE A 290 9.02 -10.70 7.57
CA PHE A 290 9.01 -11.91 6.76
C PHE A 290 10.09 -11.82 5.68
N TYR A 291 10.91 -12.87 5.56
CA TYR A 291 11.92 -12.98 4.51
C TYR A 291 11.62 -14.19 3.62
N SER A 292 11.15 -13.94 2.39
CA SER A 292 10.80 -15.00 1.43
C SER A 292 11.99 -15.91 1.08
N GLY A 293 13.23 -15.43 1.29
CA GLY A 293 14.43 -16.23 1.09
C GLY A 293 14.51 -17.46 2.01
N ASN A 294 13.81 -17.47 3.15
CA ASN A 294 13.69 -18.63 4.03
C ASN A 294 12.84 -19.76 3.43
N ASN A 295 12.06 -19.47 2.39
CA ASN A 295 11.18 -20.44 1.74
C ASN A 295 11.88 -21.23 0.62
N PHE A 296 13.19 -20.99 0.43
CA PHE A 296 14.02 -21.73 -0.52
C PHE A 296 14.83 -22.81 0.19
N VAL A 297 15.20 -23.87 -0.50
CA VAL A 297 16.20 -24.81 0.00
C VAL A 297 17.58 -24.14 0.07
N ARG A 298 18.45 -24.58 0.98
CA ARG A 298 19.81 -24.01 1.14
C ARG A 298 20.67 -24.15 -0.10
N ALA A 299 20.43 -25.19 -0.91
CA ALA A 299 21.08 -25.38 -2.20
C ALA A 299 20.80 -24.21 -3.17
N SER A 300 19.62 -23.59 -3.09
CA SER A 300 19.23 -22.43 -3.90
C SER A 300 19.48 -21.10 -3.21
N ASN A 301 19.36 -21.05 -1.88
CA ASN A 301 19.68 -19.87 -1.07
C ASN A 301 20.44 -20.26 0.21
N ALA A 302 21.75 -20.08 0.24
CA ALA A 302 22.59 -20.47 1.37
C ALA A 302 22.22 -19.80 2.71
N SER A 303 21.60 -18.61 2.66
CA SER A 303 21.13 -17.88 3.85
C SER A 303 19.72 -18.31 4.31
N SER A 304 19.13 -19.32 3.67
CA SER A 304 17.79 -19.80 4.00
C SER A 304 17.76 -20.59 5.31
N ASN A 305 16.72 -20.33 6.10
CA ASN A 305 16.35 -21.16 7.23
C ASN A 305 15.51 -22.39 6.84
N GLU A 306 15.10 -22.53 5.57
CA GLU A 306 14.23 -23.60 5.07
C GLU A 306 12.94 -23.74 5.90
N ALA A 307 12.24 -22.62 6.11
CA ALA A 307 11.06 -22.54 6.97
C ALA A 307 10.16 -21.37 6.61
N LEU A 308 8.88 -21.46 6.98
CA LEU A 308 7.96 -20.32 7.00
C LEU A 308 8.14 -19.57 8.31
N ALA A 309 9.00 -18.55 8.30
CA ALA A 309 9.38 -17.85 9.52
C ALA A 309 9.01 -16.35 9.48
N ILE A 310 8.45 -15.87 10.59
CA ILE A 310 8.31 -14.44 10.89
C ILE A 310 9.22 -14.15 12.08
N PHE A 311 10.17 -13.23 11.89
CA PHE A 311 11.06 -12.80 12.96
C PHE A 311 10.42 -11.63 13.69
N THR A 312 10.51 -11.59 15.01
CA THR A 312 9.92 -10.53 15.85
C THR A 312 10.95 -10.07 16.87
N ASP A 313 11.05 -8.76 17.05
CA ASP A 313 11.95 -8.16 18.02
C ASP A 313 11.50 -8.42 19.46
N SER A 314 12.40 -8.95 20.27
CA SER A 314 12.14 -9.23 21.68
C SER A 314 11.96 -7.95 22.49
N GLU A 315 12.79 -6.93 22.26
CA GLU A 315 12.82 -5.69 23.05
C GLU A 315 11.49 -4.92 22.96
N THR A 316 10.89 -4.87 21.77
CA THR A 316 9.56 -4.30 21.54
C THR A 316 8.47 -4.99 22.38
N LEU A 317 8.58 -6.29 22.63
CA LEU A 317 7.55 -7.05 23.35
C LEU A 317 7.50 -6.73 24.85
N TYR A 318 8.62 -6.33 25.47
CA TYR A 318 8.70 -6.14 26.92
C TYR A 318 9.07 -4.72 27.36
N LEU A 319 9.73 -3.91 26.53
CA LEU A 319 10.19 -2.58 26.95
C LEU A 319 9.10 -1.50 26.91
N ASP A 320 8.11 -1.60 26.02
CA ASP A 320 6.99 -0.64 25.93
C ASP A 320 5.64 -1.26 26.37
N GLY A 321 5.72 -2.32 27.17
CA GLY A 321 4.58 -2.98 27.80
C GLY A 321 3.45 -3.34 26.82
N SER A 322 2.21 -2.98 27.18
CA SER A 322 1.02 -3.32 26.39
C SER A 322 1.00 -2.66 25.02
N ARG A 323 1.67 -1.51 24.86
CA ARG A 323 1.72 -0.78 23.59
C ARG A 323 2.62 -1.50 22.59
N GLY A 324 3.84 -1.84 23.00
CA GLY A 324 4.76 -2.64 22.19
C GLY A 324 4.16 -3.99 21.78
N LEU A 325 3.49 -4.68 22.71
CA LEU A 325 2.80 -5.94 22.41
C LEU A 325 1.61 -5.75 21.45
N THR A 326 0.86 -4.65 21.57
CA THR A 326 -0.22 -4.32 20.61
C THR A 326 0.32 -4.12 19.21
N PHE A 327 1.42 -3.37 19.10
CA PHE A 327 2.06 -3.10 17.82
C PHE A 327 2.60 -4.38 17.20
N ALA A 328 3.33 -5.22 17.96
CA ALA A 328 3.85 -6.50 17.49
C ALA A 328 2.74 -7.45 16.99
N LYS A 329 1.59 -7.53 17.68
CA LYS A 329 0.44 -8.34 17.20
C LYS A 329 -0.11 -7.82 15.86
N SER A 330 -0.17 -6.50 15.67
CA SER A 330 -0.55 -5.90 14.37
C SER A 330 0.45 -6.29 13.28
N THR A 331 1.74 -6.14 13.55
CA THR A 331 2.80 -6.47 12.60
C THR A 331 2.82 -7.97 12.26
N LEU A 332 2.46 -8.87 13.16
CA LEU A 332 2.32 -10.30 12.81
C LEU A 332 1.26 -10.56 11.73
N ALA A 333 0.16 -9.80 11.70
CA ALA A 333 -0.83 -9.89 10.62
C ALA A 333 -0.30 -9.31 9.29
N HIS A 334 0.51 -8.25 9.38
CA HIS A 334 1.24 -7.66 8.26
C HIS A 334 2.18 -8.67 7.60
N GLU A 335 3.09 -9.26 8.38
CA GLU A 335 4.09 -10.21 7.89
C GLU A 335 3.49 -11.51 7.34
N LEU A 336 2.39 -11.99 7.95
CA LEU A 336 1.66 -13.13 7.40
C LEU A 336 1.05 -12.79 6.02
N THR A 337 0.62 -11.54 5.81
CA THR A 337 0.12 -11.10 4.50
C THR A 337 1.22 -11.11 3.46
N HIS A 338 2.42 -10.65 3.78
CA HIS A 338 3.58 -10.77 2.87
C HIS A 338 3.90 -12.22 2.51
N MET A 339 3.86 -13.13 3.49
CA MET A 339 4.05 -14.55 3.26
C MET A 339 3.02 -15.11 2.27
N ILE A 340 1.75 -14.73 2.44
CA ILE A 340 0.66 -15.15 1.56
C ILE A 340 0.81 -14.54 0.17
N ASN A 341 1.11 -13.24 0.05
CA ASN A 341 1.32 -12.58 -1.23
C ASN A 341 2.49 -13.22 -2.00
N PHE A 342 3.62 -13.47 -1.34
CA PHE A 342 4.75 -14.16 -1.93
C PHE A 342 4.32 -15.54 -2.48
N TYR A 343 3.64 -16.35 -1.66
CA TYR A 343 3.21 -17.67 -2.10
C TYR A 343 2.15 -17.62 -3.21
N GLN A 344 1.03 -16.96 -2.96
CA GLN A 344 -0.14 -16.95 -3.85
C GLN A 344 0.13 -16.21 -5.16
N ARG A 345 0.99 -15.18 -5.16
CA ARG A 345 1.27 -14.38 -6.35
C ARG A 345 2.56 -14.80 -7.02
N ALA A 346 3.68 -14.70 -6.30
CA ALA A 346 4.99 -14.93 -6.90
C ALA A 346 5.26 -16.42 -7.16
N VAL A 347 4.92 -17.31 -6.23
CA VAL A 347 5.18 -18.76 -6.37
C VAL A 347 4.11 -19.43 -7.23
N GLN A 348 2.82 -19.26 -6.92
CA GLN A 348 1.75 -20.00 -7.60
C GLN A 348 1.47 -19.52 -9.02
N ILE A 349 1.55 -18.21 -9.27
CA ILE A 349 1.21 -17.61 -10.58
C ILE A 349 2.49 -17.33 -11.36
N GLY A 350 3.46 -16.69 -10.72
CA GLY A 350 4.78 -16.42 -11.27
C GLY A 350 5.36 -15.11 -10.77
N SER A 351 6.69 -14.99 -10.79
CA SER A 351 7.40 -13.84 -10.21
C SER A 351 6.99 -12.48 -10.80
N GLY A 352 6.55 -12.44 -12.07
CA GLY A 352 6.04 -11.22 -12.70
C GLY A 352 4.72 -10.70 -12.11
N PHE A 353 3.99 -11.51 -11.32
CA PHE A 353 2.74 -11.11 -10.66
C PHE A 353 2.92 -10.64 -9.22
N ALA A 354 4.16 -10.66 -8.71
CA ALA A 354 4.48 -10.01 -7.44
C ALA A 354 4.14 -8.52 -7.54
N TYR A 355 3.60 -7.96 -6.45
CA TYR A 355 3.28 -6.55 -6.43
C TYR A 355 4.55 -5.71 -6.44
N ALA A 356 4.45 -4.50 -7.00
CA ALA A 356 5.40 -3.44 -6.70
C ALA A 356 5.36 -3.16 -5.18
N THR A 357 6.51 -2.82 -4.60
CA THR A 357 6.66 -2.68 -3.13
C THR A 357 5.58 -1.84 -2.48
N TRP A 358 5.19 -0.70 -3.09
CA TRP A 358 4.15 0.16 -2.53
C TRP A 358 2.79 -0.54 -2.37
N LEU A 359 2.42 -1.41 -3.32
CA LEU A 359 1.15 -2.14 -3.30
C LEU A 359 1.27 -3.38 -2.41
N GLU A 360 2.41 -4.04 -2.40
CA GLU A 360 2.72 -5.15 -1.46
C GLU A 360 2.50 -4.67 -0.01
N GLU A 361 3.14 -3.58 0.37
CA GLU A 361 3.03 -2.96 1.70
C GLU A 361 1.63 -2.41 1.95
N MET A 362 1.00 -1.76 0.97
CA MET A 362 -0.38 -1.28 1.10
C MET A 362 -1.34 -2.44 1.43
N THR A 363 -1.20 -3.57 0.74
CA THR A 363 -2.06 -4.74 1.02
C THR A 363 -1.80 -5.31 2.40
N ALA A 364 -0.56 -5.35 2.89
CA ALA A 364 -0.26 -5.81 4.25
C ALA A 364 -0.83 -4.85 5.32
N ILE A 365 -0.72 -3.54 5.11
CA ILE A 365 -1.33 -2.53 5.99
C ILE A 365 -2.86 -2.58 5.97
N MET A 366 -3.47 -2.82 4.81
CA MET A 366 -4.91 -3.04 4.70
C MET A 366 -5.36 -4.25 5.53
N MET A 367 -4.57 -5.32 5.57
CA MET A 367 -4.88 -6.47 6.45
C MET A 367 -4.87 -6.03 7.90
N GLU A 368 -3.86 -5.27 8.34
CA GLU A 368 -3.79 -4.77 9.70
C GLU A 368 -5.02 -3.94 10.06
N ASP A 369 -5.42 -2.98 9.22
CA ASP A 369 -6.62 -2.15 9.45
C ASP A 369 -7.87 -3.04 9.61
N LEU A 370 -8.00 -4.04 8.72
CA LEU A 370 -9.14 -4.94 8.67
C LEU A 370 -9.28 -5.83 9.92
N VAL A 371 -8.16 -6.34 10.45
CA VAL A 371 -8.17 -7.27 11.59
C VAL A 371 -7.94 -6.59 12.94
N SER A 372 -7.46 -5.35 12.97
CA SER A 372 -6.96 -4.67 14.17
C SER A 372 -7.87 -4.80 15.39
N THR A 373 -9.16 -4.48 15.24
CA THR A 373 -10.10 -4.43 16.37
C THR A 373 -10.48 -5.80 16.90
N GLN A 374 -10.32 -6.85 16.09
CA GLN A 374 -10.54 -8.23 16.50
C GLN A 374 -9.31 -8.79 17.21
N VAL A 375 -8.11 -8.46 16.72
CA VAL A 375 -6.82 -8.86 17.30
C VAL A 375 -6.52 -8.10 18.60
N THR A 376 -6.83 -6.81 18.63
CA THR A 376 -6.68 -5.94 19.80
C THR A 376 -7.90 -5.02 19.93
N PRO A 377 -8.90 -5.41 20.74
CA PRO A 377 -10.07 -4.59 20.99
C PRO A 377 -9.70 -3.17 21.45
N GLY A 378 -10.33 -2.16 20.82
CA GLY A 378 -10.10 -0.74 21.12
C GLY A 378 -9.00 -0.08 20.28
N TYR A 379 -8.14 -0.84 19.61
CA TYR A 379 -7.05 -0.34 18.76
C TYR A 379 -7.35 -0.52 17.27
N ASN A 380 -6.94 0.43 16.44
CA ASN A 380 -6.91 0.31 14.99
C ASN A 380 -5.67 1.00 14.42
N SER A 381 -4.82 0.24 13.74
CA SER A 381 -3.48 0.68 13.32
C SER A 381 -3.49 1.87 12.35
N VAL A 382 -4.55 2.05 11.56
CA VAL A 382 -4.63 3.22 10.67
C VAL A 382 -5.25 4.43 11.37
N ARG A 383 -6.35 4.25 12.11
CA ARG A 383 -7.01 5.32 12.88
C ARG A 383 -6.07 5.94 13.92
N ASP A 384 -5.32 5.09 14.63
CA ASP A 384 -4.57 5.50 15.81
C ASP A 384 -3.15 5.96 15.46
N ASP A 385 -2.54 5.41 14.41
CA ASP A 385 -1.14 5.71 14.05
C ASP A 385 -1.00 6.36 12.65
N ARG A 386 -1.36 5.64 11.58
CA ARG A 386 -0.94 6.02 10.21
C ARG A 386 -1.67 7.26 9.67
N PHE A 387 -2.98 7.34 9.81
CA PHE A 387 -3.76 8.50 9.37
C PHE A 387 -3.40 9.80 10.11
N PRO A 388 -3.33 9.83 11.46
CA PRO A 388 -2.85 11.02 12.15
C PRO A 388 -1.40 11.38 11.79
N ALA A 389 -0.53 10.39 11.55
CA ALA A 389 0.85 10.64 11.15
C ALA A 389 0.96 11.23 9.73
N TRP A 390 0.19 10.73 8.77
CA TRP A 390 0.09 11.30 7.42
C TRP A 390 -0.30 12.80 7.47
N LEU A 391 -1.31 13.13 8.28
CA LEU A 391 -1.76 14.51 8.50
C LEU A 391 -0.71 15.38 9.20
N ALA A 392 -0.02 14.85 10.21
CA ALA A 392 0.99 15.56 10.99
C ALA A 392 2.31 15.76 10.26
N GLY A 393 2.64 14.86 9.32
CA GLY A 393 3.80 14.94 8.44
C GLY A 393 3.60 15.90 7.26
N ALA A 394 2.36 16.31 6.97
CA ALA A 394 2.00 17.00 5.73
C ALA A 394 2.44 16.22 4.47
N GLU A 395 2.35 14.89 4.51
CA GLU A 395 2.85 13.95 3.49
C GLU A 395 1.88 13.81 2.31
N TYR A 396 1.43 14.95 1.79
CA TYR A 396 0.42 15.02 0.74
C TYR A 396 1.05 14.93 -0.65
N ASN A 397 2.12 15.69 -0.88
CA ASN A 397 2.81 15.72 -2.18
C ASN A 397 3.92 14.67 -2.20
N CYS A 398 3.53 13.41 -2.06
CA CYS A 398 4.40 12.26 -2.06
C CYS A 398 3.91 11.27 -3.12
N PRO A 399 4.80 10.69 -3.94
CA PRO A 399 4.38 9.78 -4.99
C PRO A 399 3.90 8.44 -4.41
N LEU A 400 2.58 8.18 -4.47
CA LEU A 400 1.97 6.95 -3.93
C LEU A 400 2.63 5.67 -4.45
N THR A 401 3.05 5.66 -5.72
CA THR A 401 3.61 4.47 -6.39
C THR A 401 5.11 4.29 -6.16
N VAL A 402 5.73 5.10 -5.29
CA VAL A 402 7.14 4.98 -4.92
C VAL A 402 7.23 4.70 -3.43
N TRP A 403 7.77 3.54 -3.08
CA TRP A 403 7.94 3.16 -1.69
C TRP A 403 9.15 3.85 -1.07
N GLN A 404 8.93 4.51 0.07
CA GLN A 404 9.98 5.20 0.82
C GLN A 404 9.76 4.99 2.31
N THR A 405 10.82 4.68 3.04
CA THR A 405 10.82 4.55 4.51
C THR A 405 11.55 5.71 5.19
N THR A 406 11.77 6.81 4.47
CA THR A 406 12.42 8.01 5.02
C THR A 406 11.47 8.80 5.93
N THR A 407 12.00 9.74 6.71
CA THR A 407 11.20 10.55 7.64
C THR A 407 10.19 11.47 6.95
N SER A 408 10.35 11.73 5.65
CA SER A 408 9.43 12.46 4.79
C SER A 408 8.87 11.51 3.73
N CYS A 409 7.59 11.63 3.39
CA CYS A 409 6.92 10.69 2.50
C CYS A 409 7.02 9.24 3.00
N PHE A 410 6.63 9.01 4.25
CA PHE A 410 6.73 7.69 4.86
C PHE A 410 5.63 6.79 4.28
N GLY A 411 6.03 5.78 3.51
CA GLY A 411 5.15 4.94 2.72
C GLY A 411 4.04 4.27 3.53
N TYR A 412 4.33 3.87 4.78
CA TYR A 412 3.31 3.28 5.67
C TYR A 412 2.17 4.25 5.99
N ASP A 413 2.47 5.54 6.18
CA ASP A 413 1.46 6.57 6.49
C ASP A 413 0.59 6.85 5.25
N ILE A 414 1.23 6.97 4.09
CA ILE A 414 0.59 7.27 2.79
C ILE A 414 -0.25 6.08 2.31
N SER A 415 0.39 4.94 2.08
CA SER A 415 -0.27 3.72 1.59
C SER A 415 -1.30 3.23 2.59
N GLY A 416 -1.01 3.31 3.90
CA GLY A 416 -1.97 2.91 4.92
C GLY A 416 -3.22 3.77 4.95
N SER A 417 -3.07 5.10 4.86
CA SER A 417 -4.20 6.02 4.81
C SER A 417 -5.02 5.81 3.53
N PHE A 418 -4.39 5.58 2.38
CA PHE A 418 -5.11 5.33 1.14
C PHE A 418 -5.80 3.95 1.12
N GLY A 419 -5.11 2.90 1.54
CA GLY A 419 -5.67 1.55 1.66
C GLY A 419 -6.87 1.49 2.60
N ALA A 420 -6.80 2.19 3.74
CA ALA A 420 -7.91 2.33 4.68
C ALA A 420 -9.12 3.07 4.10
N PHE A 421 -8.88 4.09 3.27
CA PHE A 421 -9.93 4.75 2.51
C PHE A 421 -10.62 3.75 1.59
N LEU A 422 -9.85 3.01 0.78
CA LEU A 422 -10.38 2.01 -0.15
C LEU A 422 -11.18 0.91 0.56
N LEU A 423 -10.71 0.39 1.69
CA LEU A 423 -11.44 -0.60 2.49
C LEU A 423 -12.80 -0.09 2.96
N ARG A 424 -12.89 1.18 3.37
CA ARG A 424 -14.17 1.75 3.83
C ARG A 424 -15.11 2.01 2.65
N GLN A 425 -14.60 2.43 1.50
CA GLN A 425 -15.41 2.66 0.30
C GLN A 425 -15.87 1.35 -0.37
N HIS A 426 -15.01 0.34 -0.44
CA HIS A 426 -15.22 -0.84 -1.28
C HIS A 426 -15.30 -2.18 -0.53
N GLY A 427 -14.80 -2.26 0.70
CA GLY A 427 -15.03 -3.39 1.61
C GLY A 427 -14.12 -4.59 1.44
N VAL A 428 -14.48 -5.65 2.15
CA VAL A 428 -13.70 -6.90 2.20
C VAL A 428 -13.76 -7.63 0.87
N GLY A 429 -14.89 -7.56 0.14
CA GLY A 429 -15.01 -8.11 -1.20
C GLY A 429 -13.95 -7.52 -2.16
N PHE A 430 -13.83 -6.19 -2.21
CA PHE A 430 -12.79 -5.51 -2.97
C PHE A 430 -11.38 -5.99 -2.61
N TYR A 431 -11.08 -6.07 -1.32
CA TYR A 431 -9.74 -6.45 -0.88
C TYR A 431 -9.40 -7.90 -1.26
N LYS A 432 -10.38 -8.82 -1.16
CA LYS A 432 -10.24 -10.20 -1.67
C LYS A 432 -10.01 -10.24 -3.19
N THR A 433 -10.69 -9.37 -3.94
CA THR A 433 -10.48 -9.23 -5.39
C THR A 433 -9.06 -8.75 -5.67
N LEU A 434 -8.62 -7.67 -5.02
CA LEU A 434 -7.28 -7.10 -5.18
C LEU A 434 -6.19 -8.17 -4.99
N LEU A 435 -6.23 -8.89 -3.88
CA LEU A 435 -5.23 -9.91 -3.52
C LEU A 435 -5.14 -11.04 -4.56
N ARG A 436 -6.25 -11.35 -5.25
CA ARG A 436 -6.37 -12.47 -6.19
C ARG A 436 -6.30 -12.06 -7.65
N ASP A 437 -6.23 -10.76 -7.91
CA ASP A 437 -6.27 -10.20 -9.26
C ASP A 437 -5.03 -10.63 -10.07
N LYS A 438 -5.28 -11.10 -11.29
CA LYS A 438 -4.29 -11.59 -12.24
C LYS A 438 -4.44 -10.91 -13.62
N ALA A 439 -5.23 -9.85 -13.71
CA ALA A 439 -5.52 -9.16 -14.96
C ALA A 439 -4.27 -8.46 -15.53
N SER A 440 -3.31 -8.11 -14.66
CA SER A 440 -2.08 -7.42 -15.05
C SER A 440 -0.92 -7.76 -14.11
N THR A 441 0.30 -7.56 -14.60
CA THR A 441 1.53 -7.50 -13.80
C THR A 441 1.86 -6.07 -13.33
N ASP A 442 1.16 -5.07 -13.88
CA ASP A 442 1.27 -3.67 -13.44
C ASP A 442 0.39 -3.43 -12.21
N SER A 443 1.00 -2.99 -11.11
CA SER A 443 0.31 -2.83 -9.82
C SER A 443 -0.73 -1.71 -9.83
N VAL A 444 -0.56 -0.67 -10.64
CA VAL A 444 -1.57 0.40 -10.77
C VAL A 444 -2.79 -0.16 -11.51
N ALA A 445 -2.59 -0.92 -12.58
CA ALA A 445 -3.65 -1.57 -13.33
C ALA A 445 -4.41 -2.61 -12.48
N VAL A 446 -3.70 -3.41 -11.66
CA VAL A 446 -4.32 -4.35 -10.72
C VAL A 446 -5.21 -3.63 -9.70
N LEU A 447 -4.73 -2.52 -9.12
CA LEU A 447 -5.53 -1.76 -8.17
C LEU A 447 -6.75 -1.10 -8.85
N ASP A 448 -6.59 -0.53 -10.05
CA ASP A 448 -7.69 0.04 -10.82
C ASP A 448 -8.76 -1.01 -11.14
N ASP A 449 -8.35 -2.19 -11.61
CA ASP A 449 -9.27 -3.27 -11.95
C ASP A 449 -10.06 -3.76 -10.72
N ALA A 450 -9.37 -3.99 -9.58
CA ALA A 450 -10.04 -4.37 -8.33
C ALA A 450 -11.07 -3.32 -7.86
N ILE A 451 -10.73 -2.02 -7.95
CA ILE A 451 -11.68 -0.94 -7.61
C ILE A 451 -12.89 -1.00 -8.55
N ARG A 452 -12.69 -1.17 -9.85
CA ARG A 452 -13.79 -1.26 -10.84
C ARG A 452 -14.68 -2.46 -10.61
N GLN A 453 -14.11 -3.63 -10.35
CA GLN A 453 -14.85 -4.85 -10.04
C GLN A 453 -15.73 -4.69 -8.78
N SER A 454 -15.34 -3.82 -7.85
CA SER A 454 -16.14 -3.49 -6.66
C SER A 454 -17.21 -2.41 -6.89
N GLY A 455 -17.43 -1.98 -8.15
CA GLY A 455 -18.38 -0.94 -8.52
C GLY A 455 -17.84 0.50 -8.41
N GLY A 456 -16.54 0.65 -8.15
CA GLY A 456 -15.87 1.95 -8.13
C GLY A 456 -15.56 2.51 -9.53
N ALA A 457 -15.26 3.81 -9.60
CA ALA A 457 -14.91 4.48 -10.86
C ALA A 457 -13.44 4.24 -11.30
N GLY A 458 -12.65 3.54 -10.50
CA GLY A 458 -11.23 3.24 -10.73
C GLY A 458 -10.27 4.06 -9.86
N MET A 459 -8.98 3.78 -10.02
CA MET A 459 -7.90 4.26 -9.17
C MET A 459 -7.82 5.79 -9.14
N ASN A 460 -7.87 6.46 -10.30
CA ASN A 460 -7.68 7.92 -10.34
C ASN A 460 -8.78 8.68 -9.58
N VAL A 461 -10.04 8.22 -9.68
CA VAL A 461 -11.15 8.84 -8.94
C VAL A 461 -11.05 8.53 -7.45
N ALA A 462 -10.71 7.28 -7.09
CA ALA A 462 -10.52 6.91 -5.68
C ALA A 462 -9.37 7.72 -5.04
N PHE A 463 -8.25 7.86 -5.73
CA PHE A 463 -7.09 8.64 -5.33
C PHE A 463 -7.44 10.13 -5.16
N GLN A 464 -8.12 10.73 -6.15
CA GLN A 464 -8.57 12.12 -6.05
C GLN A 464 -9.50 12.34 -4.87
N ARG A 465 -10.51 11.47 -4.66
CA ARG A 465 -11.43 11.58 -3.53
C ARG A 465 -10.74 11.33 -2.19
N TRP A 466 -9.78 10.42 -2.13
CA TRP A 466 -8.95 10.23 -0.94
C TRP A 466 -8.21 11.52 -0.55
N GLY A 467 -7.61 12.22 -1.51
CA GLY A 467 -6.95 13.51 -1.29
C GLY A 467 -7.86 14.58 -0.66
N THR A 468 -9.17 14.52 -0.87
CA THR A 468 -10.13 15.42 -0.23
C THR A 468 -10.27 15.19 1.28
N GLY A 469 -9.83 14.03 1.79
CA GLY A 469 -9.76 13.71 3.22
C GLY A 469 -8.91 14.69 4.03
N ILE A 470 -7.99 15.42 3.38
CA ILE A 470 -7.19 16.50 3.98
C ILE A 470 -8.10 17.65 4.50
N ALA A 471 -9.30 17.78 3.94
CA ALA A 471 -10.33 18.71 4.44
C ALA A 471 -10.94 18.29 5.78
N LEU A 472 -10.49 17.18 6.39
CA LEU A 472 -10.99 16.63 7.66
C LEU A 472 -12.47 16.29 7.62
N LEU A 473 -12.85 15.48 6.63
CA LEU A 473 -14.25 15.10 6.42
C LEU A 473 -14.83 14.31 7.62
N PRO A 474 -16.04 14.65 8.10
CA PRO A 474 -16.69 13.92 9.20
C PRO A 474 -17.13 12.53 8.73
N ALA A 475 -16.77 11.48 9.47
CA ALA A 475 -17.04 10.11 9.02
C ALA A 475 -18.54 9.79 8.83
N ALA A 476 -19.39 10.28 9.75
CA ALA A 476 -20.83 10.00 9.74
C ALA A 476 -21.64 10.93 8.81
N ALA A 477 -21.04 12.01 8.30
CA ALA A 477 -21.71 13.04 7.52
C ALA A 477 -20.94 13.40 6.24
N SER A 478 -20.16 12.45 5.73
CA SER A 478 -19.51 12.57 4.42
C SER A 478 -20.42 12.02 3.32
N PRO A 479 -20.42 12.61 2.12
CA PRO A 479 -21.08 12.04 0.96
C PRO A 479 -20.53 10.65 0.61
N ALA A 480 -21.33 9.81 -0.05
CA ALA A 480 -20.89 8.50 -0.50
C ALA A 480 -19.67 8.62 -1.44
N GLY A 481 -18.66 7.77 -1.24
CA GLY A 481 -17.39 7.84 -1.97
C GLY A 481 -16.36 8.80 -1.35
N PHE A 482 -16.68 9.45 -0.22
CA PHE A 482 -15.78 10.37 0.48
C PHE A 482 -15.59 9.95 1.94
N GLY A 483 -14.52 10.49 2.55
CA GLY A 483 -14.22 10.27 3.97
C GLY A 483 -13.90 8.82 4.33
N TYR A 484 -13.96 8.53 5.62
CA TYR A 484 -13.64 7.23 6.19
C TYR A 484 -14.79 6.75 7.08
N PRO A 485 -15.95 6.39 6.48
CA PRO A 485 -17.09 5.90 7.25
C PRO A 485 -16.75 4.57 7.95
N ALA A 486 -17.47 4.27 9.03
CA ALA A 486 -17.45 2.91 9.56
C ALA A 486 -18.04 1.94 8.53
N ARG A 487 -17.53 0.71 8.50
CA ARG A 487 -18.06 -0.35 7.64
C ARG A 487 -18.05 -1.67 8.40
N SER A 488 -19.12 -2.44 8.29
CA SER A 488 -19.15 -3.82 8.81
C SER A 488 -19.64 -4.75 7.71
N GLU A 489 -18.84 -5.77 7.38
CA GLU A 489 -19.08 -6.66 6.26
C GLU A 489 -18.35 -7.99 6.48
N ALA A 490 -18.98 -9.11 6.13
CA ALA A 490 -18.36 -10.45 6.14
C ALA A 490 -17.65 -10.83 7.45
N GLY A 491 -18.19 -10.38 8.60
CA GLY A 491 -17.61 -10.65 9.93
C GLY A 491 -16.50 -9.68 10.36
N PHE A 492 -16.13 -8.71 9.52
CA PHE A 492 -15.15 -7.69 9.84
C PHE A 492 -15.83 -6.35 10.14
N SER A 493 -15.22 -5.56 11.04
CA SER A 493 -15.68 -4.22 11.39
C SER A 493 -14.51 -3.23 11.29
N LEU A 494 -14.63 -2.32 10.33
CA LEU A 494 -13.76 -1.17 10.15
C LEU A 494 -14.34 0.01 10.90
N VAL A 495 -13.57 0.53 11.86
CA VAL A 495 -13.94 1.72 12.61
C VAL A 495 -13.93 2.96 11.72
N ALA A 496 -14.85 3.89 11.97
CA ALA A 496 -14.82 5.20 11.35
C ALA A 496 -13.52 5.94 11.72
N ILE A 497 -13.03 6.76 10.79
CA ILE A 497 -11.96 7.75 11.04
C ILE A 497 -12.56 9.13 10.78
N SER A 498 -12.94 9.84 11.84
CA SER A 498 -13.62 11.12 11.72
C SER A 498 -12.59 12.25 11.65
N GLY A 499 -12.46 12.90 10.49
CA GLY A 499 -11.48 13.95 10.27
C GLY A 499 -11.45 15.06 11.33
N PRO A 500 -12.60 15.57 11.83
CA PRO A 500 -12.62 16.60 12.87
C PRO A 500 -11.86 16.24 14.15
N ASP A 501 -11.74 14.96 14.48
CA ASP A 501 -10.99 14.49 15.66
C ASP A 501 -9.48 14.76 15.52
N TYR A 502 -9.00 15.02 14.30
CA TYR A 502 -7.60 15.22 13.96
C TYR A 502 -7.26 16.68 13.63
N VAL A 503 -8.13 17.63 13.96
CA VAL A 503 -7.89 19.06 13.69
C VAL A 503 -6.55 19.55 14.28
N GLY A 504 -6.17 19.08 15.46
CA GLY A 504 -4.90 19.41 16.11
C GLY A 504 -3.67 18.71 15.51
N LYS A 505 -3.86 17.74 14.61
CA LYS A 505 -2.77 17.01 13.94
C LYS A 505 -2.52 17.51 12.53
N ARG A 506 -3.56 18.00 11.83
CA ARG A 506 -3.43 18.43 10.43
C ARG A 506 -2.45 19.59 10.28
N ARG A 507 -1.47 19.41 9.40
CA ARG A 507 -0.57 20.47 8.94
C ARG A 507 -0.76 20.73 7.47
N LEU A 508 -0.88 22.00 7.08
CA LEU A 508 -0.94 22.39 5.68
C LEU A 508 0.44 22.88 5.19
N PRO A 509 0.76 22.70 3.90
CA PRO A 509 1.97 23.26 3.32
C PRO A 509 2.06 24.77 3.52
N THR A 510 3.24 25.26 3.89
CA THR A 510 3.53 26.68 4.09
C THR A 510 4.17 27.35 2.87
N ALA A 511 4.57 26.54 1.90
CA ALA A 511 5.18 26.97 0.64
C ALA A 511 4.63 26.14 -0.51
N LEU A 512 4.61 26.76 -1.69
CA LEU A 512 4.26 26.11 -2.94
C LEU A 512 5.46 25.27 -3.42
N PRO A 513 5.33 23.94 -3.59
CA PRO A 513 6.38 23.14 -4.18
C PRO A 513 6.51 23.47 -5.68
N ALA A 514 7.72 23.36 -6.23
CA ALA A 514 7.94 23.54 -7.67
C ALA A 514 7.23 22.44 -8.50
N THR A 515 7.11 21.25 -7.92
CA THR A 515 6.61 20.05 -8.58
C THR A 515 5.50 19.41 -7.75
N LEU A 516 4.43 19.01 -8.41
CA LEU A 516 3.45 18.05 -7.89
C LEU A 516 3.83 16.66 -8.41
N TYR A 517 4.23 15.77 -7.51
CA TYR A 517 4.70 14.44 -7.89
C TYR A 517 3.58 13.61 -8.51
N GLY A 518 3.95 12.65 -9.37
CA GLY A 518 3.02 11.64 -9.86
C GLY A 518 2.28 10.95 -8.71
N TYR A 519 0.96 10.88 -8.75
CA TYR A 519 0.13 10.44 -7.60
C TYR A 519 0.45 11.15 -6.29
N GLY A 520 0.64 12.48 -6.34
CA GLY A 520 0.73 13.37 -5.18
C GLY A 520 -0.44 14.35 -5.08
N HIS A 521 -0.60 14.93 -3.90
CA HIS A 521 -1.60 15.96 -3.58
C HIS A 521 -0.95 17.26 -3.10
N PHE A 522 -1.53 18.41 -3.49
CA PHE A 522 -1.18 19.70 -2.91
C PHE A 522 -2.44 20.41 -2.37
N PRO A 523 -2.64 20.42 -1.04
CA PRO A 523 -3.77 21.09 -0.41
C PRO A 523 -3.44 22.54 -0.01
N PHE A 524 -4.45 23.41 -0.08
CA PHE A 524 -4.41 24.77 0.47
C PHE A 524 -5.83 25.21 0.85
N VAL A 525 -5.95 26.30 1.62
CA VAL A 525 -7.25 26.71 2.18
C VAL A 525 -7.59 28.18 1.92
N ARG A 526 -8.90 28.45 1.92
CA ARG A 526 -9.50 29.77 2.03
C ARG A 526 -10.42 29.77 3.25
N LEU A 527 -10.15 30.65 4.21
CA LEU A 527 -10.91 30.75 5.46
C LEU A 527 -11.87 31.93 5.41
N ASN A 528 -12.91 31.89 6.25
CA ASN A 528 -13.87 32.99 6.43
C ASN A 528 -14.40 33.49 5.08
N LEU A 529 -14.86 32.56 4.25
CA LEU A 529 -15.29 32.88 2.90
C LEU A 529 -16.39 33.97 2.90
N PRO A 530 -16.39 34.86 1.88
CA PRO A 530 -17.48 35.80 1.66
C PRO A 530 -18.76 35.07 1.26
N VAL A 531 -19.85 35.81 1.00
CA VAL A 531 -21.13 35.23 0.54
C VAL A 531 -20.96 34.40 -0.74
N SER A 532 -20.04 34.81 -1.63
CA SER A 532 -19.69 34.11 -2.87
C SER A 532 -18.18 33.98 -2.98
N PHE A 533 -17.68 32.74 -3.00
CA PHE A 533 -16.29 32.44 -3.32
C PHE A 533 -16.10 32.48 -4.83
N ASN A 534 -15.23 33.35 -5.34
CA ASN A 534 -15.03 33.54 -6.77
C ASN A 534 -13.54 33.73 -7.10
N GLU A 535 -12.87 32.69 -7.58
CA GLU A 535 -11.43 32.69 -7.85
C GLU A 535 -11.12 31.91 -9.13
N ARG A 536 -10.10 32.36 -9.87
CA ARG A 536 -9.62 31.67 -11.06
C ARG A 536 -8.39 30.84 -10.71
N PHE A 537 -8.36 29.61 -11.20
CA PHE A 537 -7.24 28.70 -11.00
C PHE A 537 -6.70 28.23 -12.34
N VAL A 538 -5.39 27.99 -12.39
CA VAL A 538 -4.76 27.21 -13.46
C VAL A 538 -4.66 25.77 -12.96
N VAL A 539 -5.11 24.81 -13.77
CA VAL A 539 -5.09 23.38 -13.46
C VAL A 539 -4.16 22.69 -14.46
N PRO A 540 -3.01 22.15 -14.03
CA PRO A 540 -2.09 21.46 -14.93
C PRO A 540 -2.73 20.28 -15.67
N ALA A 541 -2.10 19.88 -16.78
CA ALA A 541 -2.45 18.66 -17.50
C ALA A 541 -2.47 17.45 -16.56
N HIS A 542 -3.43 16.54 -16.76
CA HIS A 542 -3.60 15.30 -15.99
C HIS A 542 -3.76 15.47 -14.48
N THR A 543 -4.27 16.63 -14.05
CA THR A 543 -4.62 16.90 -12.64
C THR A 543 -6.10 17.18 -12.44
N THR A 544 -6.53 16.99 -11.21
CA THR A 544 -7.83 17.44 -10.74
C THR A 544 -7.67 18.53 -9.69
N LEU A 545 -8.43 19.60 -9.81
CA LEU A 545 -8.70 20.54 -8.72
C LEU A 545 -9.98 20.10 -8.02
N SER A 546 -9.88 19.74 -6.75
CA SER A 546 -11.02 19.48 -5.87
C SER A 546 -11.26 20.66 -4.94
N VAL A 547 -12.52 21.04 -4.74
CA VAL A 547 -12.91 22.12 -3.83
C VAL A 547 -13.92 21.56 -2.82
N ILE A 548 -13.55 21.59 -1.54
CA ILE A 548 -14.36 21.09 -0.43
C ILE A 548 -14.77 22.26 0.46
N VAL A 549 -16.09 22.45 0.66
CA VAL A 549 -16.65 23.51 1.52
C VAL A 549 -17.39 22.89 2.70
N GLN A 550 -17.11 23.39 3.92
CA GLN A 550 -17.71 22.97 5.18
C GLN A 550 -17.99 24.14 6.12
#